data_AF-X1B135-F1
#
_entry.id   AF-X1B135-F1
#
_cell.length_a   1.000
_cell.length_b   1.000
_cell.length_c   1.000
_cell.angle_alpha   90.00
_cell.angle_beta   90.00
_cell.angle_gamma   90.00
#
_symmetry.space_group_name_H-M   'P 1'
#
loop_
_entity.id
_entity.type
_entity.pdbx_description
1 polymer ?
#
loop_
_entity_poly.entity_id
_entity_poly.type
_entity_poly.pdbx_seq_one_letter_code
_entity_poly.pdbx_strand_id
1 'polypeptide(L)' 'MKKLTPVDVATIVKLRGLGFQQKEIADKLGVTGSAVSYQLRQIRKQALEYGIDEVFKIHCTWLNVAIWRR' A
#
# COMPACT_ATOMS: atom_id res chain seq x y z
N MET A 1 -1.01 0.46 19.55
CA MET A 1 -0.97 0.83 18.11
C MET A 1 -1.46 -0.36 17.29
N LYS A 2 -2.38 -0.15 16.34
CA LYS A 2 -2.81 -1.20 15.39
C LYS A 2 -1.60 -1.61 14.53
N LYS A 3 -1.31 -2.91 14.46
CA LYS A 3 -0.29 -3.46 13.58
C LYS A 3 -0.90 -3.64 12.18
N LEU A 4 -0.25 -3.09 11.16
CA LEU A 4 -0.70 -3.20 9.76
C LEU A 4 -0.48 -4.63 9.26
N THR A 5 -1.52 -5.20 8.67
CA THR A 5 -1.51 -6.52 8.02
C THR A 5 -1.07 -6.39 6.55
N PRO A 6 -0.70 -7.48 5.88
CA PRO A 6 -0.44 -7.46 4.43
C PRO A 6 -1.61 -6.88 3.62
N VAL A 7 -2.85 -7.15 4.05
CA VAL A 7 -4.07 -6.59 3.44
C VAL A 7 -4.16 -5.07 3.62
N ASP A 8 -3.79 -4.55 4.80
CA ASP A 8 -3.75 -3.11 5.02
C ASP A 8 -2.68 -2.46 4.12
N VAL A 9 -1.49 -3.07 4.00
CA VAL A 9 -0.41 -2.57 3.12
C VAL A 9 -0.84 -2.57 1.66
N ALA A 10 -1.49 -3.64 1.20
CA ALA A 10 -2.08 -3.70 -0.14
C ALA A 10 -3.11 -2.58 -0.36
N THR A 11 -3.95 -2.32 0.65
CA THR A 11 -4.92 -1.23 0.62
C THR A 11 -4.26 0.14 0.54
N ILE A 12 -3.13 0.36 1.24
CA ILE A 12 -2.32 1.59 1.12
C ILE A 12 -1.84 1.77 -0.32
N VAL A 13 -1.26 0.72 -0.93
CA VAL A 13 -0.77 0.76 -2.32
C VAL A 13 -1.91 1.11 -3.28
N LYS A 14 -3.06 0.43 -3.15
CA LYS A 14 -4.25 0.68 -3.99
C LYS A 14 -4.75 2.12 -3.88
N LEU A 15 -5.00 2.59 -2.66
CA LEU A 15 -5.52 3.94 -2.46
C LEU A 15 -4.51 4.99 -2.92
N ARG A 16 -3.21 4.76 -2.70
CA ARG A 16 -2.18 5.67 -3.20
C ARG A 16 -2.13 5.72 -4.71
N GLY A 17 -2.23 4.57 -5.39
CA GLY A 17 -2.29 4.49 -6.85
C GLY A 17 -3.54 5.16 -7.46
N LEU A 18 -4.62 5.24 -6.69
CA LEU A 18 -5.86 5.96 -7.05
C LEU A 18 -5.84 7.46 -6.70
N GLY A 19 -4.73 7.98 -6.18
CA GLY A 19 -4.57 9.41 -5.91
C GLY A 19 -5.01 9.89 -4.51
N PHE A 20 -5.38 8.98 -3.60
CA PHE A 20 -5.72 9.36 -2.24
C PHE A 20 -4.51 9.91 -1.47
N GLN A 21 -4.76 10.89 -0.60
CA GLN A 21 -3.76 11.48 0.27
C GLN A 21 -3.53 10.62 1.52
N GLN A 22 -2.35 10.76 2.14
CA GLN A 22 -1.96 9.93 3.29
C GLN A 22 -2.93 10.05 4.48
N LYS A 23 -3.50 11.24 4.68
CA LYS A 23 -4.52 11.47 5.71
C LYS A 23 -5.78 10.64 5.45
N GLU A 24 -6.30 10.68 4.22
CA GLU A 24 -7.49 9.92 3.83
C GLU A 24 -7.26 8.40 3.93
N ILE A 25 -6.05 7.93 3.60
CA ILE A 25 -5.65 6.53 3.75
C ILE A 25 -5.62 6.14 5.24
N ALA A 26 -5.04 7.00 6.09
CA ALA A 26 -4.95 6.77 7.52
C ALA A 26 -6.34 6.72 8.18
N ASP A 27 -7.21 7.65 7.80
CA ASP A 27 -8.60 7.72 8.27
C ASP A 27 -9.38 6.44 7.86
N LYS A 28 -9.24 6.00 6.60
CA LYS A 28 -9.88 4.75 6.12
C LYS A 28 -9.39 3.49 6.84
N LEU A 29 -8.12 3.43 7.24
CA LEU A 29 -7.52 2.25 7.88
C LEU A 29 -7.60 2.29 9.41
N GLY A 30 -8.03 3.42 9.99
CA GLY A 30 -8.03 3.64 11.45
C GLY A 30 -6.62 3.62 12.04
N VAL A 31 -5.64 4.18 11.33
CA VAL A 31 -4.23 4.23 11.73
C VAL A 31 -3.70 5.66 11.70
N THR A 32 -2.48 5.88 12.17
CA THR A 32 -1.84 7.20 12.09
C THR A 32 -1.29 7.48 10.69
N GLY A 33 -1.26 8.75 10.29
CA GLY A 33 -0.60 9.16 9.04
C GLY A 33 0.88 8.78 8.99
N SER A 34 1.57 8.78 10.13
CA SER A 34 2.97 8.32 10.25
C SER A 34 3.14 6.84 9.92
N ALA A 35 2.18 5.98 10.28
CA ALA A 35 2.21 4.57 9.94
C ALA A 35 2.07 4.36 8.43
N VAL A 36 1.18 5.11 7.78
CA VAL A 36 1.02 5.11 6.31
C VAL A 36 2.30 5.60 5.63
N SER A 37 2.86 6.72 6.08
CA SER A 37 4.11 7.29 5.56
C SER A 37 5.27 6.29 5.64
N TYR A 38 5.40 5.59 6.77
CA TYR A 38 6.41 4.56 6.94
C TYR A 38 6.25 3.43 5.92
N GLN A 39 5.03 2.90 5.73
CA GLN A 39 4.79 1.84 4.75
C GLN A 39 5.10 2.30 3.32
N LEU A 40 4.64 3.49 2.93
CA LEU A 40 4.94 4.05 1.61
C LEU A 40 6.46 4.21 1.39
N ARG A 41 7.21 4.57 2.42
CA ARG A 41 8.68 4.63 2.37
C ARG A 41 9.30 3.24 2.15
N GLN A 42 8.81 2.22 2.84
CA GLN A 42 9.30 0.84 2.67
C GLN A 42 8.97 0.31 1.27
N ILE A 43 7.74 0.51 0.80
CA ILE A 43 7.31 0.11 -0.55
C ILE A 43 8.19 0.80 -1.61
N ARG A 44 8.46 2.11 -1.46
CA ARG A 44 9.34 2.83 -2.37
C ARG A 44 10.77 2.25 -2.36
N LYS A 45 11.30 1.93 -1.18
CA LYS A 45 12.63 1.30 -1.06
C LYS A 45 12.66 -0.04 -1.78
N GLN A 46 11.66 -0.90 -1.56
CA GLN A 46 11.53 -2.19 -2.24
C GLN A 46 11.44 -2.00 -3.75
N ALA A 47 10.64 -1.04 -4.23
CA ALA A 47 10.47 -0.79 -5.66
C ALA A 47 11.77 -0.34 -6.34
N LEU A 48 12.64 0.38 -5.62
CA LEU A 48 13.97 0.74 -6.09
C LEU A 48 14.95 -0.45 -6.15
N GLU A 49 14.72 -1.47 -5.32
CA GLU A 49 15.61 -2.64 -5.20
C GLU A 49 15.20 -3.81 -6.13
N TYR A 50 13.90 -4.10 -6.19
CA TYR A 50 13.35 -5.28 -6.88
C TYR A 50 12.55 -4.92 -8.15
N GLY A 51 12.35 -3.63 -8.43
CA GLY A 51 11.52 -3.14 -9.53
C GLY A 51 10.08 -2.82 -9.10
N ILE A 52 9.48 -1.85 -9.77
CA ILE A 52 8.15 -1.32 -9.44
C ILE A 52 7.07 -2.38 -9.63
N ASP A 53 7.08 -3.07 -10.78
CA ASP A 53 6.06 -4.05 -11.15
C ASP A 53 6.07 -5.28 -10.22
N GLU A 54 7.25 -5.78 -9.87
CA GLU A 54 7.40 -6.92 -8.95
C GLU A 54 6.86 -6.59 -7.56
N VAL A 55 7.23 -5.42 -7.03
CA VAL A 55 6.75 -4.98 -5.72
C VAL A 55 5.25 -4.70 -5.73
N PHE A 56 4.74 -4.09 -6.81
CA PHE A 56 3.30 -3.88 -6.97
C PHE A 56 2.53 -5.21 -6.99
N LYS A 57 3.02 -6.20 -7.73
CA LYS A 57 2.44 -7.55 -7.80
C LYS A 57 2.46 -8.25 -6.44
N ILE A 58 3.56 -8.18 -5.70
CA ILE A 58 3.68 -8.75 -4.34
C ILE A 58 2.62 -8.18 -3.42
N HIS A 59 2.42 -6.86 -3.40
CA HIS A 59 1.45 -6.25 -2.49
C HIS A 59 0.02 -6.39 -2.97
N CYS A 60 -0.23 -6.39 -4.29
CA CYS A 60 -1.58 -6.48 -4.85
C CYS A 60 -2.14 -7.90 -4.95
N THR A 61 -1.34 -8.95 -4.74
CA THR A 61 -1.88 -10.33 -4.68
C THR A 61 -2.93 -10.52 -3.58
N TRP A 62 -2.85 -9.73 -2.50
CA TRP A 62 -3.82 -9.72 -1.40
C TRP A 62 -5.11 -8.99 -1.72
N LEU A 63 -5.11 -8.16 -2.77
CA LEU A 63 -6.29 -7.52 -3.28
C LEU A 63 -6.88 -8.46 -4.33
N ASN A 64 -7.99 -9.12 -4.02
CA ASN A 64 -8.76 -9.91 -4.97
C ASN A 64 -9.44 -8.99 -6.02
N VAL A 65 -8.64 -8.26 -6.78
CA VAL A 65 -9.08 -7.20 -7.69
C VAL A 65 -8.77 -7.65 -9.10
N ALA A 66 -9.80 -8.21 -9.74
CA ALA A 66 -9.78 -8.69 -11.12
C ALA A 66 -9.35 -7.61 -12.15
N ILE A 67 -9.39 -6.32 -11.77
CA ILE A 67 -9.04 -5.19 -12.64
C ILE A 67 -7.52 -5.07 -12.91
N TRP A 68 -6.65 -5.53 -12.01
CA TRP A 68 -5.18 -5.37 -12.12
C TRP A 68 -4.43 -6.64 -12.56
N ARG A 69 -5.16 -7.69 -12.96
CA ARG A 69 -4.60 -8.95 -13.48
C ARG A 69 -4.57 -9.02 -15.02
N ARG A 70 -4.88 -7.92 -15.71
CA ARG A 70 -4.94 -7.84 -17.17
C ARG A 70 -3.69 -7.17 -17.71
#